data_AF-A0A849ZD05-F1
#
_entry.id   AF-A0A849ZD05-F1
#
_cell.length_a   1.000
_cell.length_b   1.000
_cell.length_c   1.000
_cell.angle_alpha   90.00
_cell.angle_beta   90.00
_cell.angle_gamma   90.00
#
_symmetry.space_group_name_H-M   'P 1'
#
loop_
_entity.id
_entity.type
_entity.pdbx_description
1 polymer ?
#
loop_
_entity_poly.entity_id
_entity_poly.type
_entity_poly.pdbx_seq_one_letter_code
_entity_poly.pdbx_strand_id
1 'polypeptide(L)'
;MSSGNVVCCLCQKSTRPHGTMVARALGPSLRAAIDKKRKTPLLDDDRVCRECVLETRSEMIVDALAAQRGALSAVEKEVAEKAASHEAVASHLESEFAGQATRGQRLADSVARIGGSWGFVVSFIACLIVWMIVNAVALRREAFDPYPFILLNLVLSCLAALQAPIIMMSQNRASARDRMQADQDFRVNLKAEIEIAGLHEKVDFLLHEQFQGLLAVQQAQLEMMNELGEQLRTTRRSSNPPSSPE
;
A
#
# COMPACT_ATOMS: atom_id res chain seq x y z
N MET A 1 -31.27 27.95 -54.41
CA MET A 1 -31.25 26.51 -54.07
C MET A 1 -31.40 26.39 -52.56
N SER A 2 -32.45 25.71 -52.10
CA SER A 2 -32.96 25.70 -50.72
C SER A 2 -31.96 25.10 -49.72
N SER A 3 -31.35 25.93 -48.87
CA SER A 3 -30.59 25.48 -47.69
C SER A 3 -31.55 25.29 -46.52
N GLY A 4 -32.22 24.14 -46.45
CA GLY A 4 -33.12 23.79 -45.34
C GLY A 4 -32.37 23.65 -44.01
N ASN A 5 -32.86 24.26 -42.94
CA ASN A 5 -32.34 24.04 -41.59
C ASN A 5 -32.56 22.58 -41.15
N VAL A 6 -31.62 22.02 -40.38
CA VAL A 6 -31.68 20.63 -39.90
C VAL A 6 -31.84 20.61 -38.39
N VAL A 7 -32.65 19.69 -37.88
CA VAL A 7 -32.96 19.57 -36.45
C VAL A 7 -32.01 18.58 -35.79
N CYS A 8 -31.43 18.98 -34.66
CA CYS A 8 -30.61 18.09 -33.84
C CYS A 8 -31.48 17.06 -33.09
N CYS A 9 -31.12 15.78 -33.12
CA CYS A 9 -31.86 14.71 -32.45
C CYS A 9 -31.72 14.70 -30.91
N LEU A 10 -30.74 15.42 -30.32
CA LEU A 10 -30.59 15.55 -28.86
C LEU A 10 -31.29 16.78 -28.28
N CYS A 11 -31.08 17.97 -28.87
CA CYS A 11 -31.63 19.22 -28.31
C CYS A 11 -32.83 19.77 -29.08
N GLN A 12 -33.24 19.12 -30.18
CA GLN A 12 -34.38 19.52 -31.04
C GLN A 12 -34.29 20.95 -31.60
N LYS A 13 -33.13 21.61 -31.51
CA LYS A 13 -32.90 22.95 -32.07
C LYS A 13 -32.62 22.86 -33.57
N SER A 14 -33.20 23.81 -34.31
CA SER A 14 -32.98 24.01 -35.74
C SER A 14 -31.62 24.65 -35.96
N THR A 15 -30.73 23.97 -36.68
CA THR A 15 -29.34 24.38 -36.88
C THR A 15 -28.97 24.36 -38.36
N ARG A 16 -27.99 25.16 -38.77
CA ARG A 16 -27.49 25.14 -40.16
C ARG A 16 -26.85 23.78 -40.48
N PRO A 17 -26.95 23.27 -41.72
CA PRO A 17 -26.43 21.95 -42.11
C PRO A 17 -24.96 21.73 -41.74
N HIS A 18 -24.12 22.75 -41.93
CA HIS A 18 -22.69 22.72 -41.58
C HIS A 18 -22.39 22.62 -40.08
N GLY A 19 -23.35 22.91 -39.21
CA GLY A 19 -23.21 22.83 -37.75
C GLY A 19 -23.67 21.50 -37.14
N THR A 20 -24.07 20.54 -37.98
CA THR A 20 -24.60 19.23 -37.57
C THR A 20 -23.74 18.10 -38.09
N MET A 21 -23.47 17.12 -37.24
CA MET A 21 -22.76 15.90 -37.61
C MET A 21 -23.77 14.76 -37.76
N VAL A 22 -23.56 13.92 -38.76
CA VAL A 22 -24.38 12.74 -39.01
C VAL A 22 -23.91 11.63 -38.06
N ALA A 23 -24.85 10.85 -37.53
CA ALA A 23 -24.60 9.82 -36.53
C ALA A 23 -23.57 8.77 -36.98
N ARG A 24 -23.54 8.42 -38.27
CA ARG A 24 -22.51 7.56 -38.86
C ARG A 24 -21.07 8.05 -38.67
N ALA A 25 -20.86 9.35 -38.51
CA ALA A 25 -19.54 9.97 -38.31
C ALA A 25 -19.14 10.05 -36.82
N LEU A 26 -20.01 9.63 -35.89
CA LEU A 26 -19.72 9.59 -34.47
C LEU A 26 -19.07 8.23 -34.11
N GLY A 27 -18.00 8.27 -33.32
CA GLY A 27 -17.36 7.05 -32.81
C GLY A 27 -18.27 6.24 -31.87
N PRO A 28 -18.02 4.93 -31.71
CA PRO A 28 -18.93 4.01 -31.02
C PRO A 28 -19.16 4.35 -29.53
N SER A 29 -18.13 4.81 -28.83
CA SER A 29 -18.22 5.24 -27.42
C SER A 29 -19.12 6.47 -27.22
N LEU A 30 -19.03 7.42 -28.14
CA LEU A 30 -19.86 8.62 -28.12
C LEU A 30 -21.30 8.31 -28.53
N ARG A 31 -21.51 7.37 -29.46
CA ARG A 31 -22.85 6.86 -29.80
C ARG A 31 -23.51 6.18 -28.60
N ALA A 32 -22.79 5.30 -27.90
CA ALA A 32 -23.31 4.65 -26.69
C ALA A 32 -23.65 5.65 -25.56
N ALA A 33 -22.82 6.69 -25.38
CA ALA A 33 -23.11 7.76 -24.42
C ALA A 33 -24.36 8.58 -24.81
N ILE A 34 -24.50 8.88 -26.10
CA ILE A 34 -25.69 9.56 -26.65
C ILE A 34 -26.93 8.67 -26.52
N ASP A 35 -26.84 7.36 -26.79
CA ASP A 35 -27.93 6.40 -26.66
C ASP A 35 -28.41 6.29 -25.22
N LYS A 36 -27.47 6.26 -24.27
CA LYS A 36 -27.77 6.30 -22.83
C LYS A 36 -28.54 7.56 -22.44
N LYS A 37 -28.19 8.72 -23.02
CA LYS A 37 -28.83 10.01 -22.74
C LYS A 37 -30.19 10.14 -23.44
N ARG A 38 -30.32 9.62 -24.66
CA ARG A 38 -31.53 9.67 -25.50
C ARG A 38 -32.53 8.54 -25.17
N LYS A 39 -32.09 7.47 -24.51
CA LYS A 39 -32.87 6.23 -24.22
C LYS A 39 -33.37 5.48 -25.46
N THR A 40 -32.93 5.88 -26.65
CA THR A 40 -33.25 5.23 -27.93
C THR A 40 -32.00 5.17 -28.80
N PRO A 41 -31.76 4.07 -29.52
CA PRO A 41 -30.57 3.93 -30.35
C PRO A 41 -30.51 4.98 -31.47
N LEU A 42 -29.32 5.54 -31.69
CA LEU A 42 -29.03 6.50 -32.75
C LEU A 42 -29.02 5.80 -34.11
N LEU A 43 -29.93 6.18 -35.01
CA LEU A 43 -29.92 5.71 -36.40
C LEU A 43 -28.82 6.42 -37.18
N ASP A 44 -28.28 5.78 -38.22
CA ASP A 44 -27.11 6.30 -38.95
C ASP A 44 -27.35 7.64 -39.66
N ASP A 45 -28.61 7.95 -39.99
CA ASP A 45 -29.00 9.21 -40.63
C ASP A 45 -29.35 10.33 -39.62
N ASP A 46 -29.40 10.03 -38.32
CA ASP A 46 -29.70 11.02 -37.29
C ASP A 46 -28.63 12.12 -37.25
N ARG A 47 -29.03 13.36 -36.99
CA ARG A 47 -28.10 14.50 -36.92
C ARG A 47 -27.98 15.04 -35.51
N VAL A 48 -26.74 15.22 -35.05
CA VAL A 48 -26.43 15.81 -33.75
C VAL A 48 -25.69 17.13 -33.95
N CYS A 49 -26.10 18.20 -33.26
CA CYS A 49 -25.38 19.47 -33.31
C CYS A 49 -24.05 19.38 -32.54
N ARG A 50 -23.09 20.22 -32.93
CA ARG A 50 -21.73 20.21 -32.36
C ARG A 50 -21.70 20.46 -30.85
N GLU A 51 -22.61 21.28 -30.33
CA GLU A 51 -22.68 21.64 -28.92
C GLU A 51 -23.10 20.46 -28.04
N CYS A 52 -24.16 19.74 -28.44
CA CYS A 52 -24.58 18.51 -27.74
C CYS A 52 -23.49 17.42 -27.75
N VAL A 53 -22.72 17.34 -28.84
CA VAL A 53 -21.59 16.39 -28.90
C VAL A 53 -20.49 16.76 -27.92
N LEU A 54 -20.13 18.05 -27.84
CA LEU A 54 -19.11 18.51 -26.91
C LEU A 54 -19.53 18.31 -25.45
N GLU A 55 -20.78 18.62 -25.12
CA GLU A 55 -21.35 18.45 -23.77
C GLU A 55 -21.41 16.98 -23.35
N THR A 56 -21.87 16.09 -24.23
CA THR A 56 -21.90 14.64 -23.97
C THR A 56 -20.48 14.09 -23.78
N ARG A 57 -19.51 14.62 -24.50
CA ARG A 57 -18.10 14.21 -24.38
C ARG A 57 -17.49 14.66 -23.05
N SER A 58 -17.80 15.87 -22.57
CA SER A 58 -17.32 16.34 -21.27
C SER A 58 -17.90 15.53 -20.10
N GLU A 59 -19.20 15.22 -20.13
CA GLU A 59 -19.83 14.37 -19.11
C GLU A 59 -19.23 12.97 -19.08
N MET A 60 -19.00 12.36 -20.25
CA MET A 60 -18.35 11.04 -20.36
C MET A 60 -16.96 11.02 -19.72
N ILE A 61 -16.19 12.10 -19.86
CA ILE A 61 -14.86 12.24 -19.25
C ILE A 61 -14.96 12.38 -17.73
N VAL A 62 -15.93 13.18 -17.22
CA VAL A 62 -16.16 13.35 -15.78
C VAL A 62 -16.59 12.04 -15.12
N ASP A 63 -17.50 11.29 -15.74
CA ASP A 63 -17.95 9.99 -15.25
C ASP A 63 -16.79 8.97 -15.20
N ALA A 64 -15.92 8.96 -16.22
CA ALA A 64 -14.75 8.10 -16.24
C ALA A 64 -13.74 8.42 -15.12
N LEU A 65 -13.51 9.72 -14.85
CA LEU A 65 -12.65 10.18 -13.76
C LEU A 65 -13.24 9.87 -12.37
N ALA A 66 -14.56 9.98 -12.21
CA ALA A 66 -15.25 9.66 -10.96
C ALA A 66 -15.17 8.14 -10.63
N ALA A 67 -15.29 7.28 -11.64
CA ALA A 67 -15.15 5.84 -11.48
C ALA A 67 -13.74 5.42 -11.01
N GLN A 68 -12.68 6.07 -11.53
CA GLN A 68 -11.30 5.84 -11.08
C GLN A 68 -11.08 6.26 -9.61
N ARG A 69 -11.67 7.38 -9.19
CA ARG A 69 -11.52 7.90 -7.81
C ARG A 69 -12.17 6.98 -6.77
N GLY A 70 -13.31 6.37 -7.11
CA GLY A 70 -13.98 5.38 -6.26
C GLY A 70 -13.16 4.10 -6.06
N ALA A 71 -12.43 3.66 -7.08
CA ALA A 71 -11.55 2.50 -6.99
C ALA A 71 -10.36 2.73 -6.05
N LEU A 72 -9.76 3.93 -6.04
CA LEU A 72 -8.66 4.25 -5.11
C LEU A 72 -9.11 4.21 -3.64
N SER A 73 -10.29 4.74 -3.32
CA SER A 73 -10.80 4.76 -1.94
C SER A 73 -11.06 3.36 -1.37
N ALA A 74 -11.41 2.38 -2.21
CA ALA A 74 -11.56 0.99 -1.80
C ALA A 74 -10.22 0.36 -1.42
N VAL A 75 -9.16 0.63 -2.19
CA VAL A 75 -7.80 0.13 -1.94
C VAL A 75 -7.22 0.73 -0.65
N GLU A 76 -7.39 2.04 -0.43
CA GLU A 76 -6.94 2.72 0.79
C GLU A 76 -7.55 2.10 2.05
N LYS A 77 -8.85 1.76 1.98
CA LYS A 77 -9.57 1.12 3.09
C LYS A 77 -9.07 -0.30 3.36
N GLU A 78 -8.80 -1.07 2.31
CA GLU A 78 -8.26 -2.43 2.42
C GLU A 78 -6.85 -2.41 3.06
N VAL A 79 -5.99 -1.48 2.66
CA VAL A 79 -4.64 -1.33 3.23
C VAL A 79 -4.72 -0.95 4.71
N ALA A 80 -5.62 -0.03 5.09
CA ALA A 80 -5.82 0.37 6.47
C ALA A 80 -6.31 -0.80 7.36
N GLU A 81 -7.22 -1.63 6.85
CA GLU A 81 -7.72 -2.81 7.55
C GLU A 81 -6.63 -3.88 7.74
N LYS A 82 -5.84 -4.15 6.70
CA LYS A 82 -4.71 -5.08 6.78
C LYS A 82 -3.63 -4.58 7.77
N ALA A 83 -3.31 -3.29 7.76
CA ALA A 83 -2.37 -2.70 8.72
C ALA A 83 -2.87 -2.83 10.17
N ALA A 84 -4.16 -2.54 10.41
CA ALA A 84 -4.76 -2.69 11.74
C ALA A 84 -4.76 -4.15 12.22
N SER A 85 -5.00 -5.11 11.32
CA SER A 85 -4.92 -6.54 11.67
C SER A 85 -3.51 -6.98 12.09
N HIS A 86 -2.48 -6.35 11.51
CA HIS A 86 -1.09 -6.66 11.80
C HIS A 86 -0.68 -6.24 13.21
N GLU A 87 -1.09 -5.04 13.63
CA GLU A 87 -0.92 -4.54 14.99
C GLU A 87 -1.62 -5.45 16.02
N ALA A 88 -2.84 -5.89 15.70
CA ALA A 88 -3.61 -6.79 16.55
C ALA A 88 -2.90 -8.14 16.76
N VAL A 89 -2.34 -8.72 15.69
CA VAL A 89 -1.58 -9.98 15.76
C VAL A 89 -0.35 -9.82 16.67
N ALA A 90 0.43 -8.76 16.49
CA ALA A 90 1.61 -8.48 17.32
C ALA A 90 1.27 -8.38 18.81
N SER A 91 0.18 -7.67 19.16
CA SER A 91 -0.28 -7.53 20.55
C SER A 91 -0.73 -8.84 21.18
N HIS A 92 -1.32 -9.75 20.39
CA HIS A 92 -1.82 -11.03 20.87
C HIS A 92 -0.69 -11.97 21.31
N LEU A 93 0.44 -11.93 20.61
CA LEU A 93 1.62 -12.75 20.89
C LEU A 93 2.29 -12.38 22.20
N GLU A 94 2.49 -11.08 22.45
CA GLU A 94 3.01 -10.58 23.72
C GLU A 94 2.15 -11.09 24.90
N SER A 95 0.82 -11.10 24.72
CA SER A 95 -0.12 -11.55 25.74
C SER A 95 -0.06 -13.07 25.99
N GLU A 96 0.12 -13.88 24.94
CA GLU A 96 0.29 -15.34 25.09
C GLU A 96 1.60 -15.69 25.82
N PHE A 97 2.69 -14.98 25.53
CA PHE A 97 3.97 -15.19 26.23
C PHE A 97 3.91 -14.79 27.71
N ALA A 98 3.23 -13.69 28.03
CA ALA A 98 3.03 -13.27 29.41
C ALA A 98 2.15 -14.26 30.21
N GLY A 99 1.17 -14.88 29.54
CA GLY A 99 0.27 -15.87 30.12
C GLY A 99 0.97 -17.17 30.52
N GLN A 100 2.01 -17.60 29.78
CA GLN A 100 2.68 -18.88 30.01
C GLN A 100 3.82 -18.85 31.05
N ALA A 101 4.19 -17.68 31.57
CA ALA A 101 5.30 -17.56 32.51
C ALA A 101 4.99 -18.17 33.88
N THR A 102 5.78 -19.15 34.32
CA THR A 102 5.63 -19.77 35.64
C THR A 102 6.00 -18.81 36.77
N ARG A 103 5.52 -19.07 38.00
CA ARG A 103 5.83 -18.22 39.17
C ARG A 103 7.33 -18.05 39.40
N GLY A 104 8.13 -19.10 39.20
CA GLY A 104 9.59 -19.04 39.32
C GLY A 104 10.25 -18.17 38.25
N GLN A 105 9.74 -18.21 37.02
CA GLN A 105 10.24 -17.36 35.92
C GLN A 105 9.92 -15.88 36.15
N ARG A 106 8.74 -15.57 36.69
CA ARG A 106 8.36 -14.19 37.07
C ARG A 106 9.25 -13.63 38.17
N LEU A 107 9.61 -14.47 39.15
CA LEU A 107 10.55 -14.10 40.21
C LEU A 107 11.96 -13.86 39.65
N ALA A 108 12.46 -14.77 38.81
CA ALA A 108 13.77 -14.65 38.17
C ALA A 108 13.90 -13.35 37.35
N ASP A 109 12.89 -13.00 36.56
CA ASP A 109 12.86 -11.74 35.80
C ASP A 109 12.85 -10.51 36.69
N SER A 110 12.11 -10.56 37.80
CA SER A 110 12.04 -9.45 38.74
C SER A 110 13.40 -9.25 39.41
N VAL A 111 14.06 -10.32 39.82
CA VAL A 111 15.40 -10.30 40.40
C VAL A 111 16.43 -9.81 39.38
N ALA A 112 16.38 -10.29 38.13
CA ALA A 112 17.29 -9.85 37.06
C ALA A 112 17.12 -8.35 36.75
N ARG A 113 15.88 -7.83 36.76
CA ARG A 113 15.58 -6.41 36.53
C ARG A 113 16.13 -5.51 37.63
N ILE A 114 16.00 -5.93 38.89
CA ILE A 114 16.53 -5.19 40.04
C ILE A 114 18.07 -5.24 40.04
N GLY A 115 18.63 -6.43 39.80
CA GLY A 115 20.08 -6.63 39.76
C GLY A 115 20.79 -5.97 38.57
N GLY A 116 20.07 -5.68 37.48
CA GLY A 116 20.61 -5.02 36.28
C GLY A 116 20.64 -3.49 36.34
N SER A 117 20.16 -2.86 37.41
CA SER A 117 20.14 -1.39 37.53
C SER A 117 21.46 -0.84 38.06
N TRP A 118 21.96 0.24 37.44
CA TRP A 118 23.13 0.98 37.92
C TRP A 118 22.98 1.50 39.35
N GLY A 119 21.76 1.88 39.76
CA GLY A 119 21.49 2.33 41.12
C GLY A 119 21.66 1.21 42.16
N PHE A 120 21.26 -0.02 41.80
CA PHE A 120 21.46 -1.19 42.67
C PHE A 120 22.95 -1.47 42.87
N VAL A 121 23.74 -1.48 41.78
CA VAL A 121 25.20 -1.72 41.82
C VAL A 121 25.90 -0.71 42.74
N VAL A 122 25.61 0.58 42.60
CA VAL A 122 26.22 1.63 43.43
C VAL A 122 25.82 1.48 44.90
N SER A 123 24.53 1.23 45.18
CA SER A 123 24.05 1.04 46.56
C SER A 123 24.64 -0.21 47.23
N PHE A 124 24.83 -1.28 46.46
CA PHE A 124 25.43 -2.53 46.93
C PHE A 124 26.91 -2.33 47.30
N ILE A 125 27.69 -1.67 46.42
CA ILE A 125 29.09 -1.32 46.71
C ILE A 125 29.19 -0.42 47.94
N ALA A 126 28.33 0.59 48.07
CA ALA A 126 28.30 1.47 49.23
C ALA A 126 28.00 0.69 50.52
N CYS A 127 27.05 -0.24 50.50
CA CYS A 127 26.74 -1.12 51.63
C CYS A 127 27.95 -1.98 52.05
N LEU A 128 28.68 -2.55 51.09
CA LEU A 128 29.90 -3.32 51.37
C LEU A 128 30.99 -2.46 52.02
N ILE A 129 31.20 -1.23 51.52
CA ILE A 129 32.17 -0.30 52.11
C ILE A 129 31.77 0.06 53.55
N VAL A 130 30.48 0.35 53.79
CA VAL A 130 29.96 0.64 55.14
C VAL A 130 30.18 -0.56 56.07
N TRP A 131 29.88 -1.78 55.61
CA TRP A 131 30.10 -3.00 56.38
C TRP A 131 31.57 -3.18 56.78
N MET A 132 32.49 -2.97 55.83
CA MET A 132 33.94 -3.04 56.07
C MET A 132 34.38 -1.98 57.09
N ILE A 133 33.93 -0.74 56.97
CA ILE A 133 34.29 0.36 57.90
C ILE A 133 33.79 0.06 59.31
N VAL A 134 32.55 -0.40 59.46
CA VAL A 134 31.95 -0.73 60.77
C VAL A 134 32.74 -1.86 61.43
N ASN A 135 33.03 -2.95 60.71
CA ASN A 135 33.77 -4.09 61.28
C ASN A 135 35.26 -3.78 61.52
N ALA A 136 35.89 -2.93 60.71
CA ALA A 136 37.31 -2.59 60.87
C ALA A 136 37.58 -1.55 61.97
N VAL A 137 36.71 -0.54 62.11
CA VAL A 137 36.98 0.64 62.97
C VAL A 137 36.14 0.64 64.25
N ALA A 138 34.85 0.32 64.16
CA ALA A 138 33.92 0.48 65.29
C ALA A 138 33.98 -0.69 66.28
N LEU A 139 34.41 -1.87 65.82
CA LEU A 139 34.29 -3.13 66.58
C LEU A 139 35.66 -3.75 66.92
N ARG A 140 36.69 -2.93 67.17
CA ARG A 140 38.08 -3.37 67.40
C ARG A 140 38.31 -4.32 68.60
N ARG A 141 37.36 -4.46 69.53
CA ARG A 141 37.45 -5.39 70.68
C ARG A 141 36.62 -6.67 70.52
N GLU A 142 35.56 -6.66 69.72
CA GLU A 142 34.65 -7.79 69.48
C GLU A 142 34.14 -7.75 68.03
N ALA A 143 35.07 -7.81 67.06
CA ALA A 143 34.70 -7.73 65.65
C ALA A 143 33.85 -8.93 65.23
N PHE A 144 32.66 -8.67 64.70
CA PHE A 144 31.72 -9.67 64.22
C PHE A 144 32.26 -10.37 62.96
N ASP A 145 32.93 -9.63 62.09
CA ASP A 145 33.66 -10.15 60.92
C ASP A 145 35.06 -9.50 60.83
N PRO A 146 36.06 -10.02 61.56
CA PRO A 146 37.43 -9.48 61.55
C PRO A 146 38.07 -9.62 60.17
N TYR A 147 38.99 -8.71 59.82
CA TYR A 147 39.83 -8.86 58.62
C TYR A 147 40.51 -10.25 58.65
N PRO A 148 40.35 -11.11 57.63
CA PRO A 148 40.05 -10.85 56.22
C PRO A 148 38.57 -10.98 55.74
N PHE A 149 37.57 -10.78 56.62
CA PHE A 149 36.12 -10.78 56.33
C PHE A 149 35.58 -12.11 55.75
N ILE A 150 35.64 -13.18 56.54
CA ILE A 150 35.26 -14.54 56.07
C ILE A 150 33.74 -14.66 55.84
N LEU A 151 32.93 -14.00 56.66
CA LEU A 151 31.47 -14.07 56.56
C LEU A 151 30.97 -13.31 55.33
N LEU A 152 31.50 -12.11 55.10
CA LEU A 152 31.19 -11.33 53.90
C LEU A 152 31.57 -12.09 52.62
N ASN A 153 32.75 -12.72 52.61
CA ASN A 153 33.17 -13.55 51.47
C ASN A 153 32.24 -14.74 51.24
N LEU A 154 31.84 -15.46 52.30
CA LEU A 154 30.91 -16.59 52.19
C LEU A 154 29.56 -16.16 51.62
N VAL A 155 29.00 -15.05 52.11
CA VAL A 155 27.72 -14.51 51.63
C VAL A 155 27.82 -14.08 50.17
N LEU A 156 28.88 -13.36 49.79
CA LEU A 156 29.09 -12.93 48.40
C LEU A 156 29.24 -14.11 47.44
N SER A 157 29.98 -15.15 47.83
CA SER A 157 30.10 -16.38 47.01
C SER A 157 28.76 -17.10 46.84
N CYS A 158 27.96 -17.19 47.91
CA CYS A 158 26.63 -17.79 47.85
C CYS A 158 25.68 -16.97 46.95
N LEU A 159 25.69 -15.64 47.11
CA LEU A 159 24.90 -14.73 46.27
C LEU A 159 25.29 -14.86 44.79
N ALA A 160 26.58 -14.86 44.47
CA ALA A 160 27.05 -15.00 43.09
C ALA A 160 26.66 -16.37 42.49
N ALA A 161 26.79 -17.45 43.26
CA ALA A 161 26.44 -18.80 42.83
C ALA A 161 24.95 -18.95 42.51
N LEU A 162 24.07 -18.31 43.30
CA LEU A 162 22.63 -18.28 43.03
C LEU A 162 22.24 -17.30 41.91
N GLN A 163 22.99 -16.20 41.78
CA GLN A 163 22.72 -15.15 40.78
C GLN A 163 22.97 -15.64 39.35
N ALA A 164 24.07 -16.36 39.09
CA ALA A 164 24.41 -16.84 37.76
C ALA A 164 23.30 -17.66 37.06
N PRO A 165 22.69 -18.70 37.67
CA PRO A 165 21.60 -19.45 37.06
C PRO A 165 20.31 -18.64 36.93
N ILE A 166 20.01 -17.72 37.86
CA ILE A 166 18.84 -16.83 37.74
C ILE A 166 18.98 -15.91 36.54
N ILE A 167 20.17 -15.30 36.36
CA ILE A 167 20.48 -14.49 35.18
C ILE A 167 20.36 -15.34 33.91
N MET A 168 20.95 -16.54 33.89
CA MET A 168 20.91 -17.43 32.74
C MET A 168 19.47 -17.87 32.40
N MET A 169 18.61 -18.10 33.39
CA MET A 169 17.20 -18.42 33.18
C MET A 169 16.43 -17.24 32.58
N SER A 170 16.71 -16.00 33.04
CA SER A 170 16.08 -14.81 32.47
C SER A 170 16.58 -14.54 31.04
N GLN A 171 17.88 -14.73 30.78
CA GLN A 171 18.48 -14.63 29.44
C GLN A 171 17.93 -15.68 28.47
N ASN A 172 17.84 -16.95 28.88
CA ASN A 172 17.26 -18.01 28.04
C ASN A 172 15.81 -17.67 27.65
N ARG A 173 15.04 -17.04 28.54
CA ARG A 173 13.68 -16.59 28.24
C ARG A 173 13.63 -15.37 27.33
N ALA A 174 14.54 -14.42 27.49
CA ALA A 174 14.67 -13.30 26.56
C ALA A 174 15.01 -13.82 25.15
N SER A 175 16.03 -14.68 25.04
CA SER A 175 16.44 -15.28 23.77
C SER A 175 15.33 -16.12 23.12
N ALA A 176 14.54 -16.85 23.90
CA ALA A 176 13.39 -17.58 23.36
C ALA A 176 12.35 -16.63 22.76
N ARG A 177 12.02 -15.54 23.45
CA ARG A 177 11.11 -14.49 22.92
C ARG A 177 11.68 -13.87 21.64
N ASP A 178 12.95 -13.47 21.66
CA ASP A 178 13.62 -12.86 20.51
C ASP A 178 13.59 -13.79 19.29
N ARG A 179 13.81 -15.10 19.51
CA ARG A 179 13.76 -16.11 18.43
C ARG A 179 12.36 -16.27 17.84
N MET A 180 11.32 -16.25 18.68
CA MET A 180 9.94 -16.36 18.22
C MET A 180 9.50 -15.10 17.47
N GLN A 181 9.86 -13.92 17.98
CA GLN A 181 9.64 -12.67 17.27
C GLN A 181 10.33 -12.65 15.90
N ALA A 182 11.60 -13.09 15.84
CA ALA A 182 12.33 -13.18 14.57
C ALA A 182 11.71 -14.16 13.56
N ASP A 183 11.19 -15.32 14.01
CA ASP A 183 10.46 -16.26 13.13
C ASP A 183 9.20 -15.62 12.55
N GLN A 184 8.49 -14.84 13.36
CA GLN A 184 7.27 -14.17 12.92
C GLN A 184 7.55 -13.02 11.96
N ASP A 185 8.53 -12.18 12.27
CA ASP A 185 9.00 -11.13 11.37
C ASP A 185 9.43 -11.72 10.02
N PHE A 186 10.13 -12.87 10.06
CA PHE A 186 10.49 -13.61 8.84
C PHE A 186 9.26 -14.06 8.05
N ARG A 187 8.24 -14.64 8.70
CA ARG A 187 7.00 -15.08 8.04
C ARG A 187 6.21 -13.91 7.44
N VAL A 188 6.17 -12.78 8.14
CA VAL A 188 5.56 -11.54 7.66
C VAL A 188 6.30 -11.03 6.43
N ASN A 189 7.63 -10.99 6.48
CA ASN A 189 8.44 -10.54 5.37
C ASN A 189 8.27 -11.43 4.13
N LEU A 190 8.27 -12.76 4.31
CA LEU A 190 8.00 -13.69 3.22
C LEU A 190 6.61 -13.49 2.61
N LYS A 191 5.59 -13.25 3.44
CA LYS A 191 4.24 -12.95 2.97
C LYS A 191 4.21 -11.65 2.18
N ALA A 192 4.88 -10.61 2.67
CA ALA A 192 5.00 -9.33 1.97
C ALA A 192 5.72 -9.49 0.62
N GLU A 193 6.78 -10.29 0.57
CA GLU A 193 7.49 -10.61 -0.69
C GLU A 193 6.57 -11.28 -1.71
N ILE A 194 5.76 -12.26 -1.30
CA ILE A 194 4.76 -12.92 -2.16
C ILE A 194 3.69 -11.92 -2.63
N GLU A 195 3.18 -11.07 -1.73
CA GLU A 195 2.18 -10.06 -2.08
C GLU A 195 2.74 -9.02 -3.07
N ILE A 196 3.99 -8.59 -2.90
CA ILE A 196 4.67 -7.67 -3.83
C ILE A 196 4.89 -8.33 -5.19
N ALA A 197 5.26 -9.61 -5.23
CA ALA A 197 5.39 -10.37 -6.48
C ALA A 197 4.04 -10.46 -7.21
N GLY A 198 2.94 -10.73 -6.47
CA GLY A 198 1.59 -10.75 -7.04
C GLY A 198 1.12 -9.37 -7.52
N LEU A 199 1.55 -8.28 -6.86
CA LEU A 199 1.30 -6.93 -7.36
C LEU A 199 2.08 -6.63 -8.64
N HIS A 200 3.34 -7.07 -8.76
CA HIS A 200 4.12 -6.92 -10.00
C HIS A 200 3.42 -7.61 -11.17
N GLU A 201 2.94 -8.84 -10.99
CA GLU A 201 2.21 -9.58 -12.03
C GLU A 201 0.96 -8.81 -12.51
N LYS A 202 0.20 -8.21 -11.58
CA LYS A 202 -0.97 -7.39 -11.93
C LYS A 202 -0.58 -6.10 -12.65
N VAL A 203 0.51 -5.45 -12.23
CA VAL A 203 1.02 -4.25 -12.90
C VAL A 203 1.45 -4.58 -14.33
N ASP A 204 2.18 -5.68 -14.52
CA ASP A 204 2.60 -6.14 -15.84
C ASP A 204 1.40 -6.47 -16.73
N PHE A 205 0.36 -7.12 -16.18
CA PHE A 205 -0.90 -7.36 -16.88
C PHE A 205 -1.57 -6.06 -17.35
N LEU A 206 -1.73 -5.08 -16.45
CA LEU A 206 -2.35 -3.80 -16.77
C LEU A 206 -1.51 -2.99 -17.79
N LEU A 207 -0.19 -3.01 -17.65
CA LEU A 207 0.71 -2.36 -18.61
C LEU A 207 0.60 -3.01 -19.99
N HIS A 208 0.48 -4.33 -20.05
CA HIS A 208 0.28 -5.05 -21.30
C HIS A 208 -1.02 -4.64 -22.00
N GLU A 209 -2.15 -4.60 -21.27
CA GLU A 209 -3.43 -4.14 -21.82
C GLU A 209 -3.35 -2.69 -22.33
N GLN A 210 -2.72 -1.78 -21.57
CA GLN A 210 -2.56 -0.40 -22.00
C GLN A 210 -1.69 -0.28 -23.26
N PHE A 211 -0.61 -1.06 -23.34
CA PHE A 211 0.27 -1.06 -24.51
C PHE A 211 -0.47 -1.55 -25.77
N GLN A 212 -1.27 -2.62 -25.66
CA GLN A 212 -2.11 -3.07 -26.76
C GLN A 212 -3.15 -2.01 -27.17
N GLY A 213 -3.76 -1.33 -26.20
CA GLY A 213 -4.67 -0.22 -26.46
C GLY A 213 -4.01 0.92 -27.25
N LEU A 214 -2.78 1.30 -26.90
CA LEU A 214 -2.02 2.32 -27.61
C LEU A 214 -1.69 1.91 -29.06
N LEU A 215 -1.28 0.65 -29.27
CA LEU A 215 -1.01 0.11 -30.61
C LEU A 215 -2.27 0.09 -31.49
N ALA A 216 -3.42 -0.29 -30.93
CA ALA A 216 -4.68 -0.28 -31.64
C ALA A 216 -5.09 1.13 -32.10
N VAL A 217 -4.90 2.14 -31.23
CA VAL A 217 -5.15 3.54 -31.58
C VAL A 217 -4.20 4.03 -32.67
N GLN A 218 -2.91 3.68 -32.62
CA GLN A 218 -1.97 4.03 -33.69
C GLN A 218 -2.35 3.40 -35.03
N GLN A 219 -2.77 2.14 -35.04
CA GLN A 219 -3.22 1.47 -36.26
C GLN A 219 -4.45 2.16 -36.86
N ALA A 220 -5.43 2.51 -36.03
CA ALA A 220 -6.62 3.24 -36.48
C ALA A 220 -6.27 4.62 -37.07
N GLN A 221 -5.28 5.33 -36.52
CA GLN A 221 -4.81 6.60 -37.07
C GLN A 221 -4.13 6.42 -38.44
N LEU A 222 -3.31 5.39 -38.61
CA LEU A 222 -2.67 5.07 -39.88
C LEU A 222 -3.69 4.69 -40.97
N GLU A 223 -4.69 3.90 -40.61
CA GLU A 223 -5.77 3.51 -41.51
C GLU A 223 -6.56 4.74 -41.99
N MET A 224 -6.90 5.66 -41.07
CA MET A 224 -7.56 6.92 -41.40
C MET A 224 -6.69 7.82 -42.31
N MET A 225 -5.38 7.89 -42.09
CA MET A 225 -4.46 8.64 -42.96
C MET A 225 -4.41 8.05 -44.37
N ASN A 226 -4.41 6.72 -44.50
CA ASN A 226 -4.44 6.03 -45.78
C ASN A 226 -5.76 6.28 -46.53
N GLU A 227 -6.89 6.21 -45.83
CA GLU A 227 -8.21 6.44 -46.41
C GLU A 227 -8.38 7.89 -46.91
N LEU A 228 -7.92 8.88 -46.12
CA LEU A 228 -7.84 10.28 -46.56
C LEU A 228 -6.95 10.44 -47.80
N GLY A 229 -5.82 9.73 -47.84
CA GLY A 229 -4.92 9.71 -48.98
C GLY A 229 -5.59 9.17 -50.26
N GLU A 230 -6.38 8.10 -50.14
CA GLU A 230 -7.16 7.55 -51.26
C GLU A 230 -8.28 8.49 -51.71
N GLN A 231 -9.05 9.07 -50.79
CA GLN A 231 -10.10 10.04 -51.12
C GLN A 231 -9.55 11.26 -51.85
N LEU A 232 -8.37 11.76 -51.45
CA LEU A 232 -7.70 12.85 -52.15
C LEU A 232 -7.26 12.45 -53.57
N ARG A 233 -6.76 11.22 -53.75
CA ARG A 233 -6.38 10.69 -55.07
C ARG A 233 -7.59 10.52 -56.00
N THR A 234 -8.69 9.97 -55.50
CA THR A 234 -9.92 9.79 -56.30
C THR A 234 -10.56 11.12 -56.64
N THR A 235 -10.62 12.07 -55.71
CA THR A 235 -11.10 13.45 -55.96
C THR A 235 -10.24 14.15 -57.00
N ARG A 236 -8.90 14.05 -56.91
CA ARG A 236 -7.98 14.61 -57.91
C ARG A 236 -8.16 13.99 -59.30
N ARG A 237 -8.36 12.67 -59.39
CA ARG A 237 -8.59 11.95 -60.66
C ARG A 237 -9.95 12.29 -61.28
N SER A 238 -10.98 12.53 -60.47
CA SER A 238 -12.27 13.05 -60.92
C SER A 238 -12.17 14.50 -61.44
N SER A 239 -11.32 15.34 -60.83
CA SER A 239 -11.14 16.74 -61.26
C SER A 239 -10.26 16.91 -62.49
N ASN A 240 -9.45 15.90 -62.85
CA ASN A 240 -8.50 15.98 -63.97
C ASN A 240 -8.56 14.69 -64.80
N PRO A 241 -9.55 14.56 -65.72
CA PRO A 241 -9.67 13.37 -66.56
C PRO A 241 -8.47 13.26 -67.51
N PRO A 242 -8.03 12.04 -67.85
CA PRO A 242 -6.94 11.86 -68.82
C PRO A 242 -7.35 12.48 -70.16
N SER A 243 -6.53 13.40 -70.68
CA SER A 243 -6.61 13.85 -72.07
C SER A 243 -6.45 12.64 -72.98
N SER A 244 -7.48 12.35 -73.78
CA SER A 244 -7.49 11.28 -74.77
C SER A 244 -6.27 11.37 -75.69
N PRO A 245 -5.56 10.26 -75.96
CA PRO A 245 -4.52 10.26 -76.97
C PRO A 245 -5.17 10.44 -78.36
N GLU A 246 -4.72 11.46 -79.08
CA GLU A 246 -4.94 11.65 -80.53
C GLU A 246 -4.19 10.60 -81.37
#